data_AF-A0A524EQG7-F1
#
_entry.id   AF-A0A524EQG7-F1
#
_cell.length_a   1.000
_cell.length_b   1.000
_cell.length_c   1.000
_cell.angle_alpha   90.00
_cell.angle_beta   90.00
_cell.angle_gamma   90.00
#
_symmetry.space_group_name_H-M   'P 1'
#
loop_
_entity.id
_entity.type
_entity.pdbx_description
1 polymer ?
#
loop_
_entity_poly.entity_id
_entity_poly.type
_entity_poly.pdbx_seq_one_letter_code
_entity_poly.pdbx_strand_id
1 'polypeptide(L)' 'MTGRICNVEKNKERCGCTYPGCPRKGYCCDCLQYHWKHQELPGCLFPPEAEKTFDRSLEYFLEVWNKKLGKA' A
#
# COMPACT_ATOMS: atom_id res chain seq x y z
N MET A 1 -16.29 -13.58 -20.67
CA MET A 1 -15.10 -13.25 -19.87
C MET A 1 -15.34 -13.79 -18.47
N THR A 2 -14.66 -14.87 -18.09
CA THR A 2 -14.72 -15.43 -16.73
C THR A 2 -14.26 -14.37 -15.73
N GLY A 3 -15.07 -14.09 -14.71
CA GLY A 3 -14.79 -13.05 -13.72
C GLY A 3 -13.46 -13.30 -13.03
N ARG A 4 -12.61 -12.28 -12.94
CA ARG A 4 -11.37 -12.35 -12.15
C ARG A 4 -11.73 -12.32 -10.67
N ILE A 5 -11.60 -13.45 -9.98
CA ILE A 5 -11.83 -13.57 -8.55
C ILE A 5 -10.58 -13.05 -7.79
N CYS A 6 -10.78 -12.25 -6.74
CA CYS A 6 -9.70 -11.77 -5.88
C CYS A 6 -9.09 -12.94 -5.09
N ASN A 7 -7.77 -13.07 -5.09
CA ASN A 7 -7.07 -14.07 -4.28
C ASN A 7 -6.64 -13.48 -2.92
N VAL A 8 -7.62 -13.27 -2.05
CA VAL A 8 -7.45 -12.55 -0.78
C VAL A 8 -6.38 -13.18 0.11
N GLU A 9 -6.39 -14.51 0.27
CA GLU A 9 -5.43 -15.21 1.13
C GLU A 9 -3.99 -15.06 0.63
N LYS A 10 -3.74 -15.25 -0.68
CA LYS A 10 -2.41 -15.00 -1.26
C LYS A 10 -1.99 -13.53 -1.16
N ASN A 11 -2.94 -12.60 -1.26
CA ASN A 11 -2.64 -11.19 -1.11
C ASN A 11 -2.29 -10.82 0.34
N LYS A 12 -2.92 -11.47 1.34
CA LYS A 12 -2.60 -11.25 2.76
C LYS A 12 -1.16 -11.61 3.08
N GLU A 13 -0.63 -12.69 2.51
CA GLU A 13 0.78 -13.11 2.66
C GLU A 13 1.78 -12.03 2.21
N ARG A 14 1.39 -11.20 1.23
CA ARG A 14 2.22 -10.14 0.66
C ARG A 14 1.84 -8.74 1.13
N CYS A 15 0.85 -8.62 2.01
CA CYS A 15 0.34 -7.32 2.42
C CYS A 15 1.28 -6.68 3.45
N GLY A 16 2.02 -5.66 3.02
CA GLY A 16 2.90 -4.85 3.87
C GLY A 16 2.21 -3.85 4.80
N CYS A 17 0.87 -3.74 4.80
CA CYS A 17 0.15 -2.77 5.64
C CYS A 17 0.38 -3.06 7.14
N THR A 18 0.92 -2.08 7.85
CA THR A 18 1.24 -2.14 9.29
C THR A 18 0.09 -1.69 10.18
N TYR A 19 -0.98 -1.11 9.61
CA TYR A 19 -2.13 -0.65 10.39
C TYR A 19 -2.85 -1.81 11.09
N PRO A 20 -2.92 -1.83 12.43
CA PRO A 20 -3.59 -2.89 13.19
C PRO A 20 -5.07 -2.98 12.81
N GLY A 21 -5.56 -4.20 12.55
CA GLY A 21 -6.98 -4.42 12.25
C GLY A 21 -7.46 -3.85 10.92
N CYS A 22 -6.57 -3.57 9.96
CA CYS A 22 -6.95 -3.04 8.64
C CYS A 22 -8.06 -3.89 7.98
N PRO A 23 -9.27 -3.33 7.74
CA PRO A 23 -10.39 -4.10 7.19
C PRO A 23 -10.19 -4.48 5.71
N ARG A 24 -9.22 -3.86 5.04
CA ARG A 24 -8.92 -4.06 3.60
C ARG A 24 -7.73 -4.99 3.37
N LYS A 25 -7.21 -5.63 4.41
CA LYS A 25 -6.02 -6.49 4.32
C LYS A 25 -6.28 -7.68 3.38
N GLY A 26 -5.51 -7.76 2.29
CA GLY A 26 -5.68 -8.75 1.21
C GLY A 26 -6.65 -8.36 0.09
N TYR A 27 -7.46 -7.32 0.29
CA TYR A 27 -8.38 -6.77 -0.72
C TYR A 27 -7.70 -5.62 -1.47
N CYS A 28 -6.71 -5.93 -2.31
CA CYS A 28 -5.83 -4.92 -2.91
C CYS A 28 -6.57 -3.84 -3.73
N CYS A 29 -7.64 -4.21 -4.44
CA CYS A 29 -8.45 -3.24 -5.20
C CYS A 29 -9.12 -2.23 -4.26
N ASP A 30 -9.71 -2.70 -3.15
CA ASP A 30 -10.39 -1.85 -2.17
C ASP A 30 -9.39 -0.98 -1.40
N CYS A 31 -8.23 -1.55 -1.08
CA CYS A 31 -7.12 -0.85 -0.44
C CYS A 31 -6.63 0.32 -1.31
N LEU A 32 -6.39 0.06 -2.60
CA LEU A 32 -5.98 1.09 -3.56
C LEU A 32 -7.06 2.16 -3.72
N GLN A 33 -8.31 1.78 -3.93
CA GLN A 33 -9.41 2.74 -4.06
C GLN A 33 -9.60 3.61 -2.82
N TYR A 34 -9.42 3.05 -1.63
CA TYR A 34 -9.53 3.80 -0.38
C TYR A 34 -8.41 4.84 -0.26
N HIS A 35 -7.16 4.44 -0.37
CA HIS A 35 -6.03 5.36 -0.21
C HIS A 35 -5.97 6.40 -1.33
N TRP A 36 -6.27 6.01 -2.58
CA TRP A 36 -6.24 6.94 -3.71
C TRP A 36 -7.22 8.12 -3.55
N LYS A 37 -8.39 7.88 -2.94
CA LYS A 37 -9.37 8.94 -2.63
C LYS A 37 -8.86 9.98 -1.63
N HIS A 38 -7.82 9.66 -0.88
CA HIS A 38 -7.20 10.52 0.13
C HIS A 38 -5.83 11.06 -0.33
N GLN A 39 -5.50 10.92 -1.62
CA GLN A 39 -4.15 11.23 -2.14
C GLN A 39 -3.05 10.44 -1.41
N GLU A 40 -3.37 9.20 -1.04
CA GLU A 40 -2.46 8.26 -0.42
C GLU A 40 -2.23 7.03 -1.30
N LEU A 41 -1.23 6.23 -0.94
CA LEU A 41 -0.98 4.91 -1.50
C LEU A 41 -1.09 3.80 -0.44
N PRO A 42 -1.45 2.57 -0.83
CA PRO A 42 -1.38 1.42 0.07
C PRO A 42 -0.01 1.25 0.71
N GLY A 43 0.01 0.94 2.01
CA GLY A 43 1.26 0.75 2.76
C GLY A 43 2.21 -0.31 2.19
N CYS A 44 1.70 -1.29 1.44
CA CYS A 44 2.52 -2.28 0.74
C CYS A 44 3.39 -1.69 -0.39
N LEU A 45 3.18 -0.44 -0.79
CA LEU A 45 4.00 0.28 -1.77
C LEU A 45 5.13 1.10 -1.12
N PHE A 46 5.19 1.14 0.20
CA PHE A 46 6.23 1.85 0.95
C PHE A 46 7.28 0.85 1.46
N PRO A 47 8.55 1.27 1.58
CA PRO A 47 9.54 0.50 2.32
C PRO A 47 9.09 0.21 3.78
N PRO A 48 9.49 -0.93 4.38
CA PRO A 48 9.04 -1.29 5.74
C PRO A 48 9.32 -0.24 6.81
N GLU A 49 10.44 0.48 6.69
CA GLU A 49 10.83 1.58 7.57
C GLU A 49 9.90 2.80 7.41
N ALA A 50 9.47 3.08 6.19
CA ALA A 50 8.59 4.21 5.87
C ALA A 50 7.14 3.92 6.27
N GLU A 51 6.62 2.73 5.98
CA GLU A 51 5.25 2.34 6.34
C GLU A 51 5.00 2.33 7.87
N LYS A 52 6.06 2.23 8.69
CA LYS A 52 5.95 2.35 10.16
C LYS A 52 5.62 3.77 10.64
N THR A 53 5.84 4.79 9.81
CA THR A 53 5.47 6.19 10.16
C THR A 53 3.98 6.46 9.95
N PHE A 54 3.29 5.56 9.23
CA PHE A 54 1.89 5.69 8.80
C PHE A 54 1.61 6.88 7.88
N ASP A 55 2.63 7.66 7.50
CA ASP A 55 2.51 8.63 6.42
C ASP A 55 2.40 7.86 5.11
N ARG A 56 1.22 7.90 4.49
CA ARG A 56 0.94 7.23 3.23
C ARG A 56 0.67 8.22 2.11
N SER A 57 0.97 9.50 2.32
CA SER A 57 0.78 10.57 1.34
C SER A 57 1.59 10.32 0.07
N LEU A 58 1.10 10.86 -1.06
CA LEU A 58 1.85 10.84 -2.32
C LEU A 58 3.18 11.58 -2.20
N GLU A 59 3.22 12.67 -1.44
CA GLU A 59 4.41 13.46 -1.16
C GLU A 59 5.50 12.62 -0.49
N TYR A 60 5.15 11.92 0.60
CA TYR A 60 6.11 11.06 1.30
C TYR A 60 6.52 9.84 0.46
N PHE A 61 5.60 9.28 -0.32
CA PHE A 61 5.94 8.22 -1.28
C PHE A 61 7.03 8.66 -2.25
N LEU A 62 6.86 9.82 -2.87
CA LEU A 62 7.82 10.38 -3.84
C LEU A 62 9.17 10.65 -3.17
N GLU A 63 9.17 11.25 -1.98
CA GLU A 63 10.39 11.52 -1.21
C GLU A 63 11.18 10.23 -0.92
N VAL A 64 10.51 9.25 -0.30
CA VAL A 64 11.15 8.00 0.13
C VAL A 64 11.71 7.23 -1.05
N TRP A 65 10.97 7.14 -2.15
CA TRP A 65 11.45 6.43 -3.34
C TRP A 65 12.50 7.19 -4.13
N ASN A 66 12.43 8.53 -4.19
CA ASN A 66 13.49 9.33 -4.79
C ASN A 66 14.84 9.08 -4.09
N LYS A 67 14.82 9.08 -2.75
CA LYS A 67 15.99 8.76 -1.92
C LYS A 67 16.43 7.31 -2.08
N LYS A 68 15.51 6.34 -2.02
CA LYS A 68 15.82 4.90 -2.07
C LYS A 68 16.37 4.45 -3.41
N LEU A 69 15.94 5.08 -4.52
CA LEU A 69 16.42 4.78 -5.87
C LEU A 69 17.70 5.54 -6.26
N GLY A 70 18.20 6.43 -5.40
CA GLY A 70 19.40 7.23 -5.70
C GLY A 70 19.20 8.20 -6.86
N LYS A 71 17.98 8.74 -7.01
CA LYS A 71 17.62 9.74 -8.03
C LYS A 71 17.68 11.19 -7.51
N ALA A 72 18.11 11.35 -6.25
CA ALA A 72 18.38 12.61 -5.58
C ALA A 72 19.84 13.01 -5.76
#